data_AF-A0A0M3V1U4-F1
#
_entry.id   AF-A0A0M3V1U4-F1
#
_cell.length_a   1.000
_cell.length_b   1.000
_cell.length_c   1.000
_cell.angle_alpha   90.00
_cell.angle_beta   90.00
_cell.angle_gamma   90.00
#
_symmetry.space_group_name_H-M   'P 1'
#
loop_
_entity.id
_entity.type
_entity.pdbx_description
1 polymer ?
#
loop_
_entity_poly.entity_id
_entity_poly.type
_entity_poly.pdbx_seq_one_letter_code
_entity_poly.pdbx_strand_id
1 'polypeptide(L)'
;MITSINGLSNTPIQDNTIHKENVAKEGKQDKSVIEEKFDYSKYMFRPWTDNVKEFIDIDQSKEGWITDTINRIDSMLSDYPMKERRALASKPPETMEEFRVGELQSYMDWLLTNSVDGKPTMLGKLIGIGTKEEEDELDAFMETMSSLYPNNNDESLSLLNRTDLSIDEFKTLFAKAREKATKDVEEQRKQIIKEEQEYKANFAKEQNEKKFKPMQVKKKYDTYDINKDQKFLYARELLNFKEKRGIDVLELMQKIDKKQILNKMA
;
A
#
# COMPACT_ATOMS: atom_id res chain seq x y z
N MET A 1 -6.19 -11.12 -67.90
CA MET A 1 -7.05 -12.24 -68.36
C MET A 1 -7.68 -12.86 -67.13
N ILE A 2 -9.00 -13.06 -67.20
CA ILE A 2 -9.94 -13.17 -66.08
C ILE A 2 -10.27 -14.65 -65.87
N THR A 3 -10.41 -15.10 -64.62
CA THR A 3 -11.11 -16.34 -64.28
C THR A 3 -12.17 -16.06 -63.21
N SER A 4 -13.43 -16.10 -63.65
CA SER A 4 -14.65 -16.06 -62.83
C SER A 4 -15.23 -17.48 -62.70
N ILE A 5 -15.76 -17.81 -61.53
CA ILE A 5 -16.47 -19.06 -61.18
C ILE A 5 -17.49 -18.62 -60.09
N ASN A 6 -18.79 -18.88 -60.07
CA ASN A 6 -19.75 -19.63 -60.89
C ASN A 6 -21.15 -19.02 -60.63
N GLY A 7 -22.02 -19.05 -61.64
CA GLY A 7 -23.41 -18.56 -61.57
C GLY A 7 -24.44 -19.66 -61.27
N LEU A 8 -25.43 -19.24 -60.47
CA LEU A 8 -26.84 -19.63 -60.32
C LEU A 8 -27.42 -20.88 -61.02
N SER A 9 -28.30 -21.57 -60.29
CA SER A 9 -29.50 -22.21 -60.82
C SER A 9 -30.76 -21.83 -60.01
N ASN A 10 -31.89 -21.83 -60.71
CA ASN A 10 -33.11 -21.04 -60.48
C ASN A 10 -34.26 -21.81 -59.80
N THR A 11 -35.05 -21.07 -58.98
CA THR A 11 -36.54 -21.09 -58.86
C THR A 11 -37.27 -22.31 -58.25
N PRO A 12 -38.60 -22.25 -57.99
CA PRO A 12 -39.35 -21.29 -57.14
C PRO A 12 -40.47 -21.99 -56.31
N ILE A 13 -40.87 -21.54 -55.11
CA ILE A 13 -42.21 -21.92 -54.58
C ILE A 13 -42.88 -20.74 -53.86
N GLN A 14 -44.02 -20.36 -54.42
CA GLN A 14 -45.09 -19.51 -53.87
C GLN A 14 -45.83 -20.26 -52.76
N ASP A 15 -46.36 -19.60 -51.73
CA ASP A 15 -47.73 -19.05 -51.77
C ASP A 15 -48.18 -18.54 -50.39
N ASN A 16 -48.98 -17.49 -50.44
CA ASN A 16 -49.59 -16.80 -49.31
C ASN A 16 -50.80 -17.57 -48.76
N THR A 17 -51.11 -17.43 -47.45
CA THR A 17 -52.46 -17.26 -46.86
C THR A 17 -52.27 -17.06 -45.33
N ILE A 18 -52.22 -15.86 -44.76
CA ILE A 18 -53.27 -14.86 -44.47
C ILE A 18 -54.00 -15.03 -43.09
N HIS A 19 -53.87 -13.96 -42.29
CA HIS A 19 -54.69 -13.40 -41.19
C HIS A 19 -54.74 -14.04 -39.78
N LYS A 20 -54.15 -13.31 -38.81
CA LYS A 20 -54.92 -12.63 -37.76
C LYS A 20 -54.20 -11.39 -37.22
N GLU A 21 -54.91 -10.27 -37.33
CA GLU A 21 -54.59 -8.94 -36.84
C GLU A 21 -54.63 -8.89 -35.30
N ASN A 22 -53.69 -8.16 -34.67
CA ASN A 22 -53.93 -7.37 -33.45
C ASN A 22 -52.75 -6.41 -33.18
N VAL A 23 -52.94 -5.19 -33.71
CA VAL A 23 -52.57 -3.87 -33.21
C VAL A 23 -51.67 -3.78 -31.95
N ALA A 24 -50.46 -3.27 -32.21
CA ALA A 24 -49.64 -2.32 -31.46
C ALA A 24 -49.57 -2.39 -29.91
N LYS A 25 -48.40 -2.83 -29.43
CA LYS A 25 -47.61 -2.07 -28.44
C LYS A 25 -46.18 -2.00 -28.96
N GLU A 26 -45.69 -0.79 -29.23
CA GLU A 26 -44.33 -0.51 -29.69
C GLU A 26 -43.30 -1.10 -28.71
N GLY A 27 -42.84 -2.30 -29.04
CA GLY A 27 -41.65 -2.90 -28.49
C GLY A 27 -40.42 -2.28 -29.14
N LYS A 28 -39.45 -1.95 -28.29
CA LYS A 28 -38.05 -1.66 -28.60
C LYS A 28 -37.63 -2.20 -29.97
N GLN A 29 -37.32 -1.30 -30.89
CA GLN A 29 -36.60 -1.64 -32.10
C GLN A 29 -35.22 -2.17 -31.70
N ASP A 30 -35.00 -3.46 -31.91
CA ASP A 30 -33.67 -4.05 -32.04
C ASP A 30 -32.93 -3.30 -33.15
N LYS A 31 -32.13 -2.31 -32.76
CA LYS A 31 -30.95 -1.91 -33.52
C LYS A 31 -29.78 -2.47 -32.76
N SER A 32 -29.23 -3.59 -33.25
CA SER A 32 -27.89 -4.02 -32.92
C SER A 32 -26.91 -2.98 -33.48
N VAL A 33 -26.81 -1.83 -32.80
CA VAL A 33 -25.63 -0.97 -32.89
C VAL A 33 -24.55 -1.76 -32.17
N ILE A 34 -23.49 -2.10 -32.89
CA ILE A 34 -22.26 -2.56 -32.23
C ILE A 34 -21.80 -1.35 -31.42
N GLU A 35 -22.08 -1.33 -30.11
CA GLU A 35 -21.52 -0.33 -29.20
C GLU A 35 -20.00 -0.50 -29.28
N GLU A 36 -19.35 0.45 -29.95
CA GLU A 36 -17.90 0.60 -29.90
C GLU A 36 -17.53 0.77 -28.43
N LYS A 37 -16.83 -0.23 -27.86
CA LYS A 37 -16.41 -0.18 -26.46
C LYS A 37 -15.61 1.10 -26.26
N PHE A 38 -15.98 1.88 -25.24
CA PHE A 38 -15.27 3.10 -24.89
C PHE A 38 -13.77 2.82 -24.72
N ASP A 39 -12.95 3.44 -25.57
CA ASP A 39 -11.50 3.31 -25.51
C ASP A 39 -10.90 4.37 -24.58
N TYR A 40 -10.83 4.01 -23.30
CA TYR A 40 -10.24 4.86 -22.27
C TYR A 40 -8.73 5.12 -22.50
N SER A 41 -8.04 4.30 -23.29
CA SER A 41 -6.58 4.43 -23.48
C SER A 41 -6.18 5.77 -24.11
N LYS A 42 -7.04 6.36 -24.94
CA LYS A 42 -6.83 7.69 -25.55
C LYS A 42 -6.69 8.81 -24.51
N TYR A 43 -7.27 8.63 -23.33
CA TYR A 43 -7.34 9.65 -22.27
C TYR A 43 -6.30 9.44 -21.16
N MET A 44 -5.74 8.23 -21.04
CA MET A 44 -4.75 7.93 -19.99
C MET A 44 -3.39 8.59 -20.20
N PHE A 45 -2.98 8.84 -21.45
CA PHE A 45 -1.60 9.24 -21.77
C PHE A 45 -1.40 10.74 -21.99
N ARG A 46 -2.42 11.55 -21.76
CA ARG A 46 -2.35 13.01 -21.89
C ARG A 46 -2.51 13.69 -20.53
N PRO A 47 -2.11 14.97 -20.38
CA PRO A 47 -2.31 15.69 -19.14
C PRO A 47 -3.78 15.62 -18.72
N TRP A 48 -4.01 15.21 -17.47
CA TRP A 48 -5.35 15.04 -16.93
C TRP A 48 -6.19 16.32 -17.04
N THR A 49 -5.58 17.49 -16.85
CA THR A 49 -6.25 18.79 -17.02
C THR A 49 -6.72 19.05 -18.45
N ASP A 50 -6.11 18.42 -19.46
CA ASP A 50 -6.58 18.52 -20.85
C ASP A 50 -7.79 17.62 -21.11
N ASN A 51 -8.00 16.54 -20.35
CA ASN A 51 -9.26 15.77 -20.38
C ASN A 51 -10.42 16.64 -19.92
N VAL A 52 -10.24 17.35 -18.80
CA VAL A 52 -11.25 18.22 -18.20
C VAL A 52 -11.70 19.33 -19.18
N LYS A 53 -10.76 19.92 -19.92
CA LYS A 53 -11.05 20.98 -20.92
C LYS A 53 -11.98 20.53 -22.05
N GLU A 54 -12.13 19.22 -22.31
CA GLU A 54 -13.14 18.75 -23.28
C GLU A 54 -14.58 18.93 -22.77
N PHE A 55 -14.77 19.04 -21.45
CA PHE A 55 -16.08 19.08 -20.82
C PHE A 55 -16.46 20.45 -20.28
N ILE A 56 -15.46 21.25 -19.89
CA ILE A 56 -15.67 22.54 -19.25
C ILE A 56 -14.61 23.55 -19.68
N ASP A 57 -15.06 24.73 -20.12
CA ASP A 57 -14.18 25.88 -20.35
C ASP A 57 -13.80 26.50 -19.01
N ILE A 58 -12.50 26.61 -18.76
CA ILE A 58 -11.93 27.18 -17.54
C ILE A 58 -11.06 28.36 -17.93
N ASP A 59 -11.41 29.54 -17.42
CA ASP A 59 -10.63 30.75 -17.60
C ASP A 59 -9.94 31.12 -16.29
N GLN A 60 -8.72 30.61 -16.11
CA GLN A 60 -7.92 30.85 -14.90
C GLN A 60 -7.48 32.31 -14.74
N SER A 61 -7.65 33.15 -15.76
CA SER A 61 -7.31 34.58 -15.68
C SER A 61 -8.34 35.41 -14.92
N LYS A 62 -9.56 34.87 -14.72
CA LYS A 62 -10.65 35.57 -14.03
C LYS A 62 -10.52 35.46 -12.52
N GLU A 63 -10.78 36.57 -11.84
CA GLU A 63 -10.93 36.55 -10.39
C GLU A 63 -12.09 35.62 -9.99
N GLY A 64 -11.85 34.76 -8.99
CA GLY A 64 -12.86 33.83 -8.50
C GLY A 64 -13.14 32.61 -9.41
N TRP A 65 -12.30 32.37 -10.44
CA TRP A 65 -12.50 31.27 -11.38
C TRP A 65 -12.62 29.89 -10.70
N ILE A 66 -11.93 29.68 -9.57
CA ILE A 66 -11.96 28.41 -8.82
C ILE A 66 -13.39 28.14 -8.32
N THR A 67 -13.99 29.11 -7.63
CA THR A 67 -15.35 29.00 -7.10
C THR A 67 -16.36 28.84 -8.24
N ASP A 68 -16.21 29.62 -9.32
CA ASP A 68 -17.09 29.53 -10.48
C ASP A 68 -17.02 28.14 -11.14
N THR A 69 -15.80 27.61 -11.28
CA THR A 69 -15.57 26.27 -11.85
C THR A 69 -16.16 25.18 -10.97
N ILE A 70 -15.97 25.25 -9.64
CA ILE A 70 -16.56 24.30 -8.69
C ILE A 70 -18.09 24.31 -8.81
N ASN A 71 -18.72 25.48 -8.81
CA ASN A 71 -20.17 25.61 -8.93
C ASN A 71 -20.70 25.10 -10.27
N ARG A 72 -19.98 25.37 -11.36
CA ARG A 72 -20.33 24.89 -12.71
C ARG A 72 -20.25 23.37 -12.78
N ILE A 73 -19.22 22.75 -12.22
CA ILE A 73 -19.11 21.29 -12.13
C ILE A 73 -20.23 20.71 -11.29
N ASP A 74 -20.50 21.27 -10.12
CA ASP A 74 -21.58 20.78 -9.24
C ASP A 74 -22.95 20.84 -9.93
N SER A 75 -23.21 21.92 -10.67
CA SER A 75 -24.42 22.06 -11.48
C SER A 75 -24.47 21.08 -12.65
N MET A 76 -23.35 20.82 -13.33
CA MET A 76 -23.29 19.87 -14.45
C MET A 76 -23.49 18.42 -14.00
N LEU A 77 -23.15 18.11 -12.75
CA LEU A 77 -23.25 16.78 -12.17
C LEU A 77 -24.46 16.66 -11.21
N SER A 78 -25.38 17.62 -11.20
CA SER A 78 -26.50 17.70 -10.24
C SER A 78 -27.36 16.44 -10.17
N ASP A 79 -27.49 15.73 -11.29
CA ASP A 79 -28.27 14.50 -11.41
C ASP A 79 -27.61 13.29 -10.75
N TYR A 80 -26.31 13.39 -10.45
CA TYR A 80 -25.53 12.36 -9.76
C TYR A 80 -25.37 12.72 -8.27
N PRO A 81 -25.75 11.85 -7.33
CA PRO A 81 -25.41 12.02 -5.92
C PRO A 81 -23.89 12.05 -5.71
N MET A 82 -23.41 12.83 -4.73
CA MET A 82 -21.96 13.00 -4.47
C MET A 82 -21.20 11.67 -4.29
N LYS A 83 -21.83 10.68 -3.63
CA LYS A 83 -21.24 9.34 -3.44
C LYS A 83 -21.05 8.60 -4.76
N GLU A 84 -21.99 8.77 -5.70
CA GLU A 84 -21.94 8.14 -7.02
C GLU A 84 -20.87 8.80 -7.90
N ARG A 85 -20.81 10.14 -7.91
CA ARG A 85 -19.75 10.89 -8.61
C ARG A 85 -18.35 10.41 -8.20
N ARG A 86 -18.11 10.28 -6.88
CA ARG A 86 -16.82 9.82 -6.33
C ARG A 86 -16.53 8.35 -6.62
N ALA A 87 -17.56 7.51 -6.65
CA ALA A 87 -17.41 6.11 -7.06
C ALA A 87 -16.99 6.00 -8.53
N LEU A 88 -17.57 6.82 -9.40
CA LEU A 88 -17.22 6.92 -10.82
C LEU A 88 -15.78 7.42 -11.01
N ALA A 89 -15.35 8.42 -10.24
CA ALA A 89 -13.96 8.91 -10.24
C ALA A 89 -12.92 7.86 -9.76
N SER A 90 -13.35 6.85 -9.01
CA SER A 90 -12.45 5.86 -8.39
C SER A 90 -12.33 4.55 -9.18
N LYS A 91 -13.05 4.40 -10.30
CA LYS A 91 -13.04 3.18 -11.13
C LYS A 91 -12.67 3.51 -12.59
N PRO A 92 -12.15 2.53 -13.34
CA PRO A 92 -12.04 2.68 -14.79
C PRO A 92 -13.43 2.93 -15.41
N PRO A 93 -13.59 3.97 -16.23
CA PRO A 93 -14.86 4.27 -16.90
C PRO A 93 -15.19 3.23 -17.97
N GLU A 94 -16.44 2.81 -18.05
CA GLU A 94 -16.94 1.90 -19.09
C GLU A 94 -17.62 2.65 -20.24
N THR A 95 -18.00 3.90 -20.02
CA THR A 95 -18.66 4.76 -21.01
C THR A 95 -18.08 6.17 -20.99
N MET A 96 -18.33 6.91 -22.06
CA MET A 96 -17.96 8.33 -22.14
C MET A 96 -18.60 9.19 -21.04
N GLU A 97 -19.82 8.85 -20.61
CA GLU A 97 -20.50 9.59 -19.55
C GLU A 97 -19.89 9.29 -18.18
N GLU A 98 -19.59 8.02 -17.88
CA GLU A 98 -18.87 7.67 -16.64
C GLU A 98 -17.50 8.35 -16.57
N PHE A 99 -16.79 8.41 -17.71
CA PHE A 99 -15.53 9.12 -17.83
C PHE A 99 -15.70 10.61 -17.55
N ARG A 100 -16.64 11.29 -18.22
CA ARG A 100 -16.94 12.71 -18.01
C ARG A 100 -17.25 13.01 -16.54
N VAL A 101 -18.12 12.21 -15.91
CA VAL A 101 -18.50 12.41 -14.49
C VAL A 101 -17.29 12.22 -13.57
N GLY A 102 -16.51 11.17 -13.78
CA GLY A 102 -15.32 10.88 -12.99
C GLY A 102 -14.23 11.95 -13.10
N GLU A 103 -13.97 12.43 -14.31
CA GLU A 103 -13.00 13.50 -14.60
C GLU A 103 -13.38 14.83 -13.96
N LEU A 104 -14.63 15.27 -14.16
CA LEU A 104 -15.12 16.52 -13.59
C LEU A 104 -15.14 16.45 -12.05
N GLN A 105 -15.58 15.33 -11.47
CA GLN A 105 -15.56 15.13 -10.02
C GLN A 105 -14.13 15.16 -9.47
N SER A 106 -13.20 14.48 -10.12
CA SER A 106 -11.79 14.47 -9.71
C SER A 106 -11.21 15.89 -9.74
N TYR A 107 -11.58 16.68 -10.74
CA TYR A 107 -11.08 18.05 -10.88
C TYR A 107 -11.65 18.97 -9.81
N MET A 108 -12.94 18.84 -9.51
CA MET A 108 -13.58 19.53 -8.39
C MET A 108 -12.92 19.17 -7.04
N ASP A 109 -12.67 17.89 -6.77
CA ASP A 109 -11.99 17.47 -5.53
C ASP A 109 -10.54 17.99 -5.48
N TRP A 110 -9.83 18.07 -6.61
CA TRP A 110 -8.49 18.66 -6.70
C TRP A 110 -8.49 20.16 -6.39
N LEU A 111 -9.45 20.93 -6.94
CA LEU A 111 -9.62 22.34 -6.60
C LEU A 111 -9.95 22.52 -5.12
N LEU A 112 -10.89 21.75 -4.57
CA LEU A 112 -11.28 21.81 -3.16
C LEU A 112 -10.14 21.46 -2.20
N THR A 113 -9.26 20.54 -2.59
CA THR A 113 -8.11 20.15 -1.77
C THR A 113 -7.03 21.23 -1.74
N ASN A 114 -6.90 22.00 -2.82
CA ASN A 114 -5.79 22.94 -3.03
C ASN A 114 -6.24 24.40 -3.04
N SER A 115 -7.45 24.68 -2.52
CA SER A 115 -7.96 26.03 -2.35
C SER A 115 -8.79 26.15 -1.07
N VAL A 116 -8.82 27.36 -0.51
CA VAL A 116 -9.69 27.73 0.61
C VAL A 116 -10.44 28.99 0.21
N ASP A 117 -11.77 28.98 0.33
CA ASP A 117 -12.65 30.09 -0.06
C ASP A 117 -12.41 30.58 -1.50
N GLY A 118 -12.12 29.65 -2.42
CA GLY A 118 -11.85 29.96 -3.83
C GLY A 118 -10.49 30.61 -4.09
N LYS A 119 -9.60 30.64 -3.10
CA LYS A 119 -8.21 31.12 -3.25
C LYS A 119 -7.25 29.93 -3.22
N PRO A 120 -6.28 29.86 -4.14
CA PRO A 120 -5.32 28.76 -4.15
C PRO A 120 -4.44 28.80 -2.90
N THR A 121 -4.19 27.63 -2.31
CA THR A 121 -3.17 27.48 -1.25
C THR A 121 -1.77 27.64 -1.83
N MET A 122 -0.74 27.72 -0.99
CA MET A 122 0.65 27.67 -1.46
C MET A 122 0.94 26.40 -2.27
N LEU A 123 0.40 25.25 -1.87
CA LEU A 123 0.45 24.02 -2.68
C LEU A 123 -0.32 24.19 -3.99
N GLY A 124 -1.52 24.76 -3.93
CA GLY A 124 -2.33 25.03 -5.13
C GLY A 124 -1.57 25.88 -6.15
N LYS A 125 -0.90 26.94 -5.71
CA LYS A 125 -0.05 27.79 -6.55
C LYS A 125 1.10 27.00 -7.15
N LEU A 126 1.81 26.22 -6.33
CA LEU A 126 2.93 25.36 -6.75
C LEU A 126 2.53 24.33 -7.82
N ILE A 127 1.29 23.85 -7.82
CA ILE A 127 0.81 22.82 -8.77
C ILE A 127 -0.02 23.40 -9.93
N GLY A 128 0.04 24.71 -10.16
CA GLY A 128 -0.56 25.35 -11.33
C GLY A 128 -2.03 25.78 -11.20
N ILE A 129 -2.53 25.99 -9.97
CA ILE A 129 -3.82 26.67 -9.72
C ILE A 129 -3.61 28.20 -9.63
N GLY A 130 -2.38 28.64 -9.33
CA GLY A 130 -2.00 30.05 -9.33
C GLY A 130 -1.69 30.58 -10.73
N THR A 131 -0.99 31.70 -10.78
CA THR A 131 -0.36 32.17 -12.02
C THR A 131 0.90 31.37 -12.35
N LYS A 132 1.37 31.42 -13.60
CA LYS A 132 2.59 30.71 -14.00
C LYS A 132 3.82 31.27 -13.28
N GLU A 133 3.85 32.56 -13.03
CA GLU A 133 4.91 33.22 -12.27
C GLU A 133 4.97 32.72 -10.82
N GLU A 134 3.81 32.58 -10.17
CA GLU A 134 3.72 32.04 -8.81
C GLU A 134 4.17 30.57 -8.74
N GLU A 135 3.78 29.76 -9.74
CA GLU A 135 4.20 28.37 -9.88
C GLU A 135 5.73 28.26 -10.01
N ASP A 136 6.32 28.97 -10.97
CA ASP A 136 7.75 28.94 -11.24
C ASP A 136 8.57 29.46 -10.05
N GLU A 137 8.08 30.49 -9.37
CA GLU A 137 8.73 31.04 -8.19
C GLU A 137 8.73 30.09 -6.99
N LEU A 138 7.60 29.40 -6.76
CA LEU A 138 7.48 28.41 -5.70
C LEU A 138 8.24 27.13 -6.02
N ASP A 139 8.22 26.66 -7.27
CA ASP A 139 8.92 25.46 -7.72
C ASP A 139 10.45 25.64 -7.54
N ALA A 140 11.00 26.74 -8.05
CA ALA A 140 12.41 27.07 -7.87
C ALA A 140 12.82 27.14 -6.39
N PHE A 141 11.96 27.70 -5.53
CA PHE A 141 12.21 27.73 -4.09
C PHE A 141 12.18 26.32 -3.48
N MET A 142 11.19 25.51 -3.83
CA MET A 142 11.04 24.14 -3.30
C MET A 142 12.19 23.24 -3.74
N GLU A 143 12.72 23.41 -4.96
CA GLU A 143 13.94 22.74 -5.41
C GLU A 143 15.14 23.07 -4.50
N THR A 144 15.30 24.34 -4.11
CA THR A 144 16.39 24.72 -3.17
C THR A 144 16.23 24.09 -1.78
N MET A 145 15.00 23.76 -1.40
CA MET A 145 14.67 23.16 -0.10
C MET A 145 14.67 21.63 -0.13
N SER A 146 14.61 21.03 -1.32
CA SER A 146 14.65 19.59 -1.56
C SER A 146 16.07 19.03 -1.43
N SER A 147 16.62 19.07 -0.20
CA SER A 147 17.83 18.31 0.10
C SER A 147 17.57 16.81 -0.04
N LEU A 148 18.63 16.04 -0.32
CA LEU A 148 18.63 14.57 -0.52
C LEU A 148 18.01 13.72 0.61
N TYR A 149 17.50 14.34 1.68
CA TYR A 149 16.79 13.68 2.76
C TYR A 149 15.31 14.10 2.76
N PRO A 150 14.36 13.14 2.66
CA PRO A 150 12.97 13.45 2.91
C PRO A 150 12.85 13.87 4.39
N ASN A 151 12.53 15.14 4.61
CA ASN A 151 12.29 15.65 5.95
C ASN A 151 10.86 16.18 5.99
N ASN A 152 9.95 15.27 6.39
CA ASN A 152 8.52 15.49 6.57
C ASN A 152 8.29 16.30 7.85
N ASN A 153 8.74 17.56 7.85
CA ASN A 153 8.49 18.44 8.98
C ASN A 153 7.07 19.00 8.87
N ASP A 154 6.20 18.59 9.79
CA ASP A 154 4.78 18.97 9.82
C ASP A 154 4.57 20.49 9.84
N GLU A 155 5.43 21.24 10.54
CA GLU A 155 5.37 22.70 10.62
C GLU A 155 5.52 23.33 9.22
N SER A 156 6.56 22.92 8.47
CA SER A 156 6.80 23.39 7.09
C SER A 156 5.72 22.92 6.11
N LEU A 157 5.23 21.69 6.23
CA LEU A 157 4.19 21.15 5.36
C LEU A 157 2.83 21.82 5.62
N SER A 158 2.54 22.24 6.86
CA SER A 158 1.31 22.96 7.18
C SER A 158 1.21 24.32 6.49
N LEU A 159 2.35 24.97 6.21
CA LEU A 159 2.40 26.25 5.50
C LEU A 159 1.93 26.14 4.05
N LEU A 160 2.04 24.95 3.44
CA LEU A 160 1.57 24.70 2.08
C LEU A 160 0.05 24.83 1.94
N ASN A 161 -0.71 24.68 3.04
CA ASN A 161 -2.17 24.78 3.05
C ASN A 161 -2.68 26.22 3.29
N ARG A 162 -1.78 27.20 3.46
CA ARG A 162 -2.14 28.58 3.76
C ARG A 162 -2.50 29.35 2.49
N THR A 163 -3.47 30.26 2.60
CA THR A 163 -3.92 31.17 1.53
C THR A 163 -3.72 32.65 1.85
N ASP A 164 -3.39 32.96 3.11
CA ASP A 164 -3.27 34.31 3.67
C ASP A 164 -1.84 34.86 3.67
N LEU A 165 -0.86 34.04 3.31
CA LEU A 165 0.54 34.43 3.21
C LEU A 165 0.87 34.94 1.81
N SER A 166 1.76 35.95 1.73
CA SER A 166 2.50 36.20 0.49
C SER A 166 3.54 35.11 0.24
N ILE A 167 4.01 34.98 -1.01
CA ILE A 167 5.05 34.00 -1.37
C ILE A 167 6.35 34.28 -0.58
N ASP A 168 6.75 35.54 -0.41
CA ASP A 168 7.94 35.91 0.37
C ASP A 168 7.84 35.54 1.86
N GLU A 169 6.67 35.79 2.48
CA GLU A 169 6.41 35.37 3.87
C GLU A 169 6.43 33.84 3.99
N PHE A 170 5.80 33.13 3.05
CA PHE A 170 5.84 31.67 2.99
C PHE A 170 7.28 31.17 2.89
N LYS A 171 8.09 31.68 1.97
CA LYS A 171 9.49 31.29 1.80
C LYS A 171 10.29 31.46 3.09
N THR A 172 10.11 32.59 3.76
CA THR A 172 10.79 32.91 5.01
C THR A 172 10.39 31.94 6.13
N LEU A 173 9.09 31.72 6.33
CA LEU A 173 8.58 30.82 7.37
C LEU A 173 8.97 29.36 7.08
N PHE A 174 8.89 28.94 5.82
CA PHE A 174 9.24 27.60 5.38
C PHE A 174 10.73 27.33 5.60
N ALA A 175 11.61 28.24 5.19
CA ALA A 175 13.05 28.13 5.43
C ALA A 175 13.38 28.05 6.93
N LYS A 176 12.73 28.87 7.75
CA LYS A 176 12.92 28.87 9.22
C LYS A 176 12.46 27.56 9.86
N ALA A 177 11.31 27.03 9.44
CA ALA A 177 10.82 25.74 9.92
C ALA A 177 11.77 24.59 9.51
N ARG A 178 12.32 24.65 8.30
CA ARG A 178 13.33 23.69 7.81
C ARG A 178 14.63 23.77 8.60
N GLU A 179 15.16 24.96 8.82
CA GLU A 179 16.40 25.17 9.59
C GLU A 179 16.27 24.65 11.03
N LYS A 180 15.13 24.93 11.67
CA LYS A 180 14.81 24.40 13.00
C LYS A 180 14.79 22.87 12.99
N ALA A 181 14.11 22.25 12.02
CA ALA A 181 14.06 20.80 11.90
C ALA A 181 15.46 20.17 11.70
N THR A 182 16.33 20.80 10.91
CA THR A 182 17.71 20.33 10.72
C THR A 182 18.50 20.43 12.02
N LYS A 183 18.40 21.55 12.76
CA LYS A 183 19.08 21.74 14.04
C LYS A 183 18.62 20.73 15.09
N ASP A 184 17.32 20.50 15.19
CA ASP A 184 16.75 19.52 16.12
C ASP A 184 17.30 18.10 15.84
N VAL A 185 17.39 17.71 14.56
CA VAL A 185 17.98 16.43 14.16
C VAL A 185 19.48 16.36 14.44
N GLU A 186 20.23 17.44 14.21
CA GLU A 186 21.66 17.49 14.54
C GLU A 186 21.90 17.38 16.04
N GLU A 187 21.08 18.04 16.87
CA GLU A 187 21.17 17.98 18.32
C GLU A 187 20.83 16.59 18.84
N GLN A 188 19.76 15.96 18.33
CA GLN A 188 19.44 14.56 18.62
C GLN A 188 20.59 13.63 18.23
N ARG A 189 21.21 13.80 17.06
CA ARG A 189 22.37 13.00 16.64
C ARG A 189 23.56 13.18 17.59
N LYS A 190 23.86 14.41 18.01
CA LYS A 190 24.93 14.69 18.98
C LYS A 190 24.66 14.00 20.32
N GLN A 191 23.41 14.03 20.77
CA GLN A 191 23.01 13.35 22.01
C GLN A 191 23.18 11.83 21.89
N ILE A 192 22.71 11.22 20.79
CA ILE A 192 22.87 9.78 20.54
C ILE A 192 24.37 9.39 20.52
N ILE A 193 25.21 10.16 19.83
CA ILE A 193 26.66 9.90 19.79
C ILE A 193 27.27 9.96 21.19
N LYS A 194 26.85 10.93 22.02
CA LYS A 194 27.33 11.05 23.40
C LYS A 194 26.86 9.87 24.27
N GLU A 195 25.59 9.49 24.17
CA GLU A 195 25.02 8.34 24.87
C GLU A 195 25.73 7.03 24.47
N GLU A 196 26.03 6.85 23.17
CA GLU A 196 26.81 5.69 22.69
C GLU A 196 28.24 5.69 23.24
N GLN A 197 28.90 6.83 23.33
CA GLN A 197 30.25 6.94 23.90
C GLN A 197 30.25 6.62 25.39
N GLU A 198 29.29 7.15 26.15
CA GLU A 198 29.12 6.87 27.58
C GLU A 198 28.79 5.39 27.82
N TYR A 199 27.90 4.81 27.00
CA TYR A 199 27.60 3.38 27.04
C TYR A 199 28.85 2.53 26.78
N LYS A 200 29.62 2.84 25.72
CA LYS A 200 30.89 2.12 25.42
C LYS A 200 31.90 2.24 26.55
N ALA A 201 32.02 3.41 27.18
CA ALA A 201 32.93 3.63 28.30
C ALA A 201 32.52 2.84 29.55
N ASN A 202 31.22 2.83 29.88
CA ASN A 202 30.69 2.04 31.00
C ASN A 202 30.82 0.54 30.76
N PHE A 203 30.52 0.07 29.54
CA PHE A 203 30.73 -1.31 29.14
C PHE A 203 32.20 -1.74 29.28
N ALA A 204 33.15 -0.88 28.88
CA ALA A 204 34.58 -1.13 29.06
C ALA A 204 34.99 -1.18 30.54
N LYS A 205 34.38 -0.37 31.41
CA LYS A 205 34.61 -0.44 32.87
C LYS A 205 34.06 -1.74 33.45
N GLU A 206 32.84 -2.14 33.12
CA GLU A 206 32.27 -3.41 33.57
C GLU A 206 33.11 -4.62 33.14
N GLN A 207 33.67 -4.63 31.93
CA GLN A 207 34.59 -5.67 31.47
C GLN A 207 35.90 -5.68 32.28
N ASN A 208 36.44 -4.50 32.62
CA ASN A 208 37.65 -4.37 33.42
C ASN A 208 37.45 -4.72 34.91
N GLU A 209 36.25 -4.51 35.45
CA GLU A 209 35.88 -4.87 36.82
C GLU A 209 35.52 -6.36 36.93
N LYS A 210 34.91 -6.95 35.89
CA LYS A 210 34.73 -8.41 35.73
C LYS A 210 36.02 -9.12 35.32
N LYS A 211 37.18 -8.69 35.84
CA LYS A 211 38.39 -9.51 35.82
C LYS A 211 38.10 -10.79 36.60
N PHE A 212 37.91 -11.86 35.84
CA PHE A 212 37.67 -13.21 36.33
C PHE A 212 38.74 -13.56 37.37
N LYS A 213 38.37 -13.63 38.65
CA LYS A 213 39.24 -14.24 39.65
C LYS A 213 39.07 -15.75 39.50
N PRO A 214 40.12 -16.51 39.12
CA PRO A 214 39.99 -17.96 39.05
C PRO A 214 39.57 -18.46 40.43
N MET A 215 38.41 -19.09 40.47
CA MET A 215 37.82 -19.61 41.68
C MET A 215 38.69 -20.78 42.15
N GLN A 216 39.52 -20.56 43.17
CA GLN A 216 40.29 -21.65 43.77
C GLN A 216 39.35 -22.51 44.61
N VAL A 217 38.81 -23.56 44.00
CA VAL A 217 37.99 -24.57 44.68
C VAL A 217 38.89 -25.32 45.68
N LYS A 218 38.71 -25.04 46.98
CA LYS A 218 39.42 -25.73 48.08
C LYS A 218 38.72 -27.00 48.58
N LYS A 219 37.58 -27.39 48.00
CA LYS A 219 36.88 -28.63 48.40
C LYS A 219 37.25 -29.76 47.46
N LYS A 220 37.94 -30.78 47.98
CA LYS A 220 37.99 -32.10 47.36
C LYS A 220 36.56 -32.67 47.45
N TYR A 221 35.85 -32.66 46.33
CA TYR A 221 34.65 -33.50 46.24
C TYR A 221 35.14 -34.93 45.99
N ASP A 222 34.59 -35.88 46.75
CA ASP A 222 34.80 -37.29 46.43
C ASP A 222 34.15 -37.53 45.07
N THR A 223 34.98 -37.77 44.05
CA THR A 223 34.51 -38.12 42.71
C THR A 223 33.70 -39.39 42.81
N TYR A 224 32.47 -39.37 42.29
CA TYR A 224 31.61 -40.54 42.26
C TYR A 224 32.32 -41.71 41.58
N ASP A 225 32.57 -42.78 42.33
CA ASP A 225 33.21 -44.00 41.85
C ASP A 225 32.13 -45.00 41.45
N ILE A 226 31.93 -45.11 40.14
CA ILE A 226 30.93 -46.01 39.54
C ILE A 226 31.14 -47.49 39.91
N ASN A 227 32.34 -47.87 40.34
CA ASN A 227 32.64 -49.24 40.78
C ASN A 227 32.16 -49.54 42.20
N LYS A 228 31.81 -48.50 42.97
CA LYS A 228 31.20 -48.63 44.30
C LYS A 228 29.67 -48.54 44.25
N ASP A 229 29.09 -48.20 43.09
CA ASP A 229 27.65 -48.14 42.94
C ASP A 229 27.05 -49.54 42.72
N GLN A 230 26.25 -49.98 43.68
CA GLN A 230 25.65 -51.30 43.70
C GLN A 230 24.65 -51.53 42.57
N LYS A 231 23.97 -50.48 42.08
CA LYS A 231 23.04 -50.58 40.94
C LYS A 231 23.82 -50.78 39.64
N PHE A 232 24.95 -50.10 39.48
CA PHE A 232 25.81 -50.28 38.31
C PHE A 232 26.46 -51.68 38.29
N LEU A 233 26.94 -52.17 39.43
CA LEU A 233 27.46 -53.54 39.54
C LEU A 233 26.42 -54.59 39.16
N TYR A 234 25.18 -54.44 39.66
CA TYR A 234 24.08 -55.34 39.33
C TYR A 234 23.74 -55.32 37.83
N ALA A 235 23.66 -54.13 37.22
CA ALA A 235 23.41 -54.00 35.79
C ALA A 235 24.52 -54.63 34.93
N ARG A 236 25.79 -54.47 35.34
CA ARG A 236 26.93 -55.10 34.67
C ARG A 236 26.90 -56.62 34.78
N GLU A 237 26.48 -57.17 35.91
CA GLU A 237 26.35 -58.61 36.09
C GLU A 237 25.26 -59.21 35.19
N LEU A 238 24.10 -58.52 35.08
CA LEU A 238 23.03 -58.91 34.14
C LEU A 238 23.52 -58.94 32.68
N LEU A 239 24.30 -57.95 32.26
CA LEU A 239 24.89 -57.93 30.92
C LEU A 239 25.89 -59.08 30.70
N ASN A 240 26.70 -59.41 31.71
CA ASN A 240 27.63 -60.54 31.65
C ASN A 240 26.90 -61.89 31.50
N PHE A 241 25.70 -62.06 32.06
CA PHE A 241 24.90 -63.29 31.85
C PHE A 241 24.50 -63.46 30.38
N LYS A 242 24.15 -62.36 29.71
CA LYS A 242 23.85 -62.37 28.27
C LYS A 242 25.08 -62.71 27.45
N GLU A 243 26.22 -62.09 27.77
CA GLU A 243 27.44 -62.26 26.98
C GLU A 243 28.12 -63.62 27.19
N LYS A 244 28.13 -64.16 28.42
CA LYS A 244 28.83 -65.43 28.73
C LYS A 244 27.95 -66.67 28.62
N ARG A 245 26.65 -66.56 28.83
CA ARG A 245 25.73 -67.72 28.83
C ARG A 245 24.65 -67.63 27.75
N GLY A 246 24.60 -66.54 26.97
CA GLY A 246 23.58 -66.33 25.95
C GLY A 246 22.18 -66.06 26.51
N ILE A 247 22.05 -65.84 27.83
CA ILE A 247 20.76 -65.69 28.51
C ILE A 247 20.47 -64.20 28.70
N ASP A 248 19.51 -63.67 27.96
CA ASP A 248 18.98 -62.32 28.18
C ASP A 248 17.97 -62.33 29.33
N VAL A 249 18.46 -62.01 30.54
CA VAL A 249 17.66 -62.02 31.77
C VAL A 249 16.50 -61.02 31.71
N LEU A 250 16.68 -59.88 31.03
CA LEU A 250 15.60 -58.89 30.86
C LEU A 250 14.46 -59.44 30.00
N GLU A 251 14.79 -60.10 28.89
CA GLU A 251 13.78 -60.73 28.03
C GLU A 251 13.04 -61.86 28.76
N LEU A 252 13.76 -62.62 29.59
CA LEU A 252 13.20 -63.70 30.41
C LEU A 252 12.23 -63.16 31.48
N MET A 253 12.60 -62.10 32.19
CA MET A 253 11.73 -61.44 33.16
C MET A 253 10.47 -60.89 32.50
N GLN A 254 10.57 -60.26 31.33
CA GLN A 254 9.41 -59.77 30.58
C GLN A 254 8.46 -60.89 30.13
N LYS A 255 8.99 -62.06 29.73
CA LYS A 255 8.18 -63.23 29.36
C LYS A 255 7.47 -63.84 30.58
N ILE A 256 8.13 -63.89 31.73
CA ILE A 256 7.54 -64.36 32.99
C ILE A 256 6.42 -63.42 33.44
N ASP A 257 6.65 -62.11 33.40
CA ASP A 257 5.68 -61.11 33.83
C ASP A 257 4.42 -61.13 32.94
N LYS A 258 4.58 -61.22 31.61
CA LYS A 258 3.46 -61.44 30.68
C LYS A 258 2.67 -62.73 30.98
N LYS A 259 3.35 -63.83 31.33
CA LYS A 259 2.67 -65.09 31.70
C LYS A 259 1.94 -64.99 33.04
N GLN A 260 2.50 -64.29 34.03
CA GLN A 260 1.83 -64.06 35.33
C GLN A 260 0.59 -63.16 35.17
N ILE A 261 0.65 -62.17 34.27
CA ILE A 261 -0.49 -61.31 33.93
C ILE A 261 -1.60 -62.13 33.24
N LEU A 262 -1.26 -63.04 32.32
CA LEU A 262 -2.24 -63.93 31.66
C LEU A 262 -2.87 -64.96 32.62
N ASN A 263 -2.13 -65.51 33.58
CA ASN A 263 -2.66 -66.44 34.60
C ASN A 263 -3.52 -65.76 35.68
N LYS A 264 -3.52 -64.42 35.78
CA LYS A 264 -4.42 -63.66 36.67
C LYS A 264 -5.71 -63.23 35.99
N MET A 265 -5.83 -63.42 34.67
CA MET A 265 -7.01 -63.08 33.86
C MET A 265 -7.82 -64.30 33.41
N ALA A 266 -7.45 -65.50 33.88
CA ALA A 266 -8.18 -66.77 33.73
C ALA A 266 -8.55 -67.30 35.12
#